data_AF-A0A932B7U1-F1
#
_entry.id   AF-A0A932B7U1-F1
#
_cell.length_a   1.000
_cell.length_b   1.000
_cell.length_c   1.000
_cell.angle_alpha   90.00
_cell.angle_beta   90.00
_cell.angle_gamma   90.00
#
_symmetry.space_group_name_H-M   'P 1'
#
loop_
_entity.id
_entity.type
_entity.pdbx_description
1 polymer ?
#
loop_
_entity_poly.entity_id
_entity_poly.type
_entity_poly.pdbx_seq_one_letter_code
_entity_poly.pdbx_strand_id
1 'polypeptide(L)' 'NGRQPESFGVEGWTNVRTGAPDDWRATIEQWRGLGATHITLRVAGLESPAPDRHIDAMRRYREAIPAEALTS' A
#
# COMPACT_ATOMS: atom_id res chain seq x y z
N ASN A 1 -7.66 31.48 -4.46
CA ASN A 1 -7.84 30.57 -3.30
C ASN A 1 -7.37 29.17 -3.66
N GLY A 2 -6.12 28.84 -3.34
CA GLY A 2 -5.62 27.46 -3.36
C GLY A 2 -5.72 26.88 -1.96
N ARG A 3 -5.97 25.57 -1.84
CA ARG A 3 -5.94 24.91 -0.53
C ARG A 3 -4.50 24.75 -0.04
N GLN A 4 -4.30 24.79 1.28
CA GLN A 4 -2.99 24.60 1.91
C GLN A 4 -2.54 23.14 1.75
N PRO A 5 -1.36 22.86 1.18
CA PRO A 5 -0.89 21.49 0.97
C PRO A 5 -0.86 20.66 2.27
N GLU A 6 -0.54 21.28 3.40
CA GLU A 6 -0.45 20.59 4.70
C GLU A 6 -1.81 20.14 5.24
N SER A 7 -2.92 20.65 4.68
CA SER A 7 -4.26 20.27 5.10
C SER A 7 -4.77 18.97 4.45
N PHE A 8 -3.98 18.34 3.58
CA PHE A 8 -4.32 17.06 2.94
C PHE A 8 -3.19 16.06 3.04
N GLY A 9 -3.54 14.79 3.24
CA GLY A 9 -2.58 13.69 3.15
C GLY A 9 -2.18 13.41 1.71
N VAL A 10 -0.96 12.92 1.52
CA VAL A 10 -0.48 12.38 0.24
C VAL A 10 -0.69 10.87 0.26
N GLU A 11 -1.36 10.34 -0.77
CA GLU A 11 -1.59 8.90 -0.92
C GLU A 11 -0.53 8.29 -1.85
N GLY A 12 0.15 7.25 -1.36
CA GLY A 12 0.88 6.29 -2.16
C GLY A 12 0.07 5.00 -2.34
N TRP A 13 0.41 4.19 -3.33
CA TRP A 13 -0.28 2.91 -3.55
C TRP A 13 0.67 1.79 -3.93
N THR A 14 0.24 0.57 -3.64
CA THR A 14 0.90 -0.67 -4.06
C THR A 14 -0.13 -1.70 -4.49
N ASN A 15 0.30 -2.73 -5.22
CA ASN A 15 -0.60 -3.73 -5.78
C ASN A 15 -0.04 -5.14 -5.57
N VAL A 16 -0.80 -6.00 -4.89
CA VAL A 16 -0.41 -7.40 -4.61
C VAL A 16 -0.19 -8.25 -5.86
N ARG A 17 -0.72 -7.83 -7.02
CA ARG A 17 -0.53 -8.54 -8.30
C ARG A 17 0.88 -8.38 -8.86
N THR A 18 1.56 -7.29 -8.50
CA THR A 18 2.86 -6.94 -9.07
C THR A 18 3.93 -7.05 -8.00
N GLY A 19 4.95 -7.86 -8.26
CA GLY A 19 6.08 -8.05 -7.35
C GLY A 19 5.81 -9.00 -6.18
N ALA A 20 6.85 -9.18 -5.38
CA ALA A 20 6.90 -9.99 -4.17
C ALA A 20 6.87 -9.09 -2.91
N PRO A 21 6.79 -9.66 -1.70
CA PRO A 21 6.83 -8.91 -0.44
C PRO A 21 7.90 -7.81 -0.35
N ASP A 22 9.11 -8.08 -0.83
CA ASP A 22 10.21 -7.10 -0.82
C ASP A 22 9.97 -5.94 -1.79
N ASP A 23 9.38 -6.21 -2.96
CA ASP A 23 9.02 -5.16 -3.91
C ASP A 23 7.94 -4.24 -3.32
N TRP A 24 6.99 -4.81 -2.57
CA TRP A 24 5.94 -4.03 -1.90
C TRP A 24 6.53 -3.13 -0.82
N ARG A 25 7.46 -3.64 0.00
CA ARG A 25 8.18 -2.84 1.01
C ARG A 25 8.95 -1.69 0.36
N ALA A 26 9.74 -1.99 -0.66
CA ALA A 26 10.52 -0.98 -1.38
C ALA A 26 9.62 0.09 -2.02
N THR A 27 8.45 -0.29 -2.55
CA THR A 27 7.48 0.66 -3.10
C THR A 27 6.90 1.59 -2.04
N ILE A 28 6.60 1.06 -0.85
CA ILE A 28 6.07 1.84 0.27
C ILE A 28 7.12 2.82 0.80
N GLU A 29 8.36 2.36 0.95
CA GLU A 29 9.48 3.21 1.38
C GLU A 29 9.72 4.36 0.39
N GLN A 30 9.62 4.10 -0.92
CA GLN A 30 9.67 5.16 -1.93
C GLN A 30 8.54 6.18 -1.76
N TRP A 31 7.30 5.73 -1.59
CA TRP A 31 6.17 6.64 -1.35
C TRP A 31 6.38 7.49 -0.08
N ARG A 32 6.95 6.91 0.98
CA ARG A 32 7.30 7.67 2.19
C ARG A 32 8.38 8.70 1.96
N GLY A 33 9.44 8.36 1.23
CA GLY A 33 10.48 9.32 0.86
C GLY A 33 9.92 10.52 0.09
N LEU A 34 8.77 10.35 -0.57
CA LEU A 34 8.04 11.41 -1.29
C LEU A 34 6.97 12.12 -0.44
N GLY A 35 6.83 11.77 0.84
CA GLY A 35 5.89 12.40 1.76
C GLY A 35 4.49 11.78 1.83
N ALA A 36 4.30 10.55 1.34
CA ALA A 36 3.03 9.84 1.50
C ALA A 36 2.70 9.63 2.98
N THR A 37 1.50 10.05 3.37
CA THR A 37 0.96 9.87 4.73
C THR A 37 -0.02 8.71 4.82
N HIS A 38 -0.50 8.22 3.68
CA HIS A 38 -1.41 7.08 3.58
C HIS A 38 -0.95 6.14 2.47
N ILE A 39 -1.12 4.83 2.69
CA ILE A 39 -0.83 3.80 1.68
C ILE A 39 -2.11 3.03 1.37
N THR A 40 -2.48 2.99 0.10
CA THR A 40 -3.59 2.18 -0.39
C THR A 40 -3.08 0.86 -0.98
N LEU A 41 -3.59 -0.26 -0.47
CA LEU A 41 -3.37 -1.59 -1.05
C LEU A 41 -4.42 -1.88 -2.12
N ARG A 42 -3.97 -2.14 -3.35
CA ARG A 42 -4.85 -2.60 -4.43
C ARG A 42 -4.77 -4.12 -4.57
N VAL A 43 -5.93 -4.79 -4.46
CA VAL A 43 -6.10 -6.23 -4.74
C VAL A 43 -6.73 -6.52 -6.10
N ALA A 44 -7.13 -5.47 -6.83
CA ALA A 44 -7.75 -5.59 -8.14
C ALA A 44 -6.77 -6.16 -9.20
N GLY A 45 -7.31 -7.00 -10.08
CA GLY A 45 -6.57 -7.65 -11.16
C GLY A 45 -6.01 -9.03 -10.81
N LEU A 46 -6.27 -9.54 -9.61
CA LEU A 46 -6.05 -10.96 -9.30
C LEU A 46 -6.91 -11.82 -10.22
N GLU A 47 -6.37 -12.94 -10.70
CA GLU A 47 -7.00 -13.80 -11.72
C GLU A 47 -8.37 -14.37 -11.30
N SER A 48 -8.66 -14.36 -9.99
CA SER A 48 -9.96 -14.77 -9.44
C SER A 48 -10.51 -13.66 -8.55
N PRO A 49 -11.73 -13.13 -8.83
CA PRO A 49 -12.38 -12.11 -8.01
C PRO A 49 -13.03 -12.68 -6.74
N ALA A 50 -12.70 -13.93 -6.36
CA ALA A 50 -13.28 -14.58 -5.18
C ALA A 50 -12.90 -13.78 -3.92
N PRO A 51 -13.87 -13.41 -3.06
CA PRO A 51 -13.61 -12.62 -1.84
C PRO A 51 -12.51 -13.19 -0.95
N ASP A 52 -12.45 -14.53 -0.79
CA ASP A 52 -11.43 -15.20 0.01
C ASP A 52 -10.02 -14.95 -0.50
N ARG A 53 -9.84 -14.87 -1.83
CA ARG A 53 -8.53 -14.59 -2.44
C ARG A 53 -8.09 -13.15 -2.18
N HIS A 54 -9.02 -12.21 -2.17
CA HIS A 54 -8.70 -10.83 -1.77
C HIS A 54 -8.30 -10.79 -0.28
N ILE A 55 -9.00 -11.51 0.58
CA ILE A 55 -8.69 -11.59 2.01
C ILE A 55 -7.30 -12.19 2.24
N ASP A 56 -6.97 -13.30 1.57
CA ASP A 56 -5.67 -13.94 1.69
C ASP A 56 -4.53 -13.05 1.18
N ALA A 57 -4.75 -12.31 0.09
CA ALA A 57 -3.78 -11.35 -0.41
C ALA A 57 -3.54 -10.20 0.59
N MET A 58 -4.60 -9.68 1.21
CA MET A 58 -4.49 -8.66 2.27
C MET A 58 -3.75 -9.19 3.50
N ARG A 59 -3.98 -10.45 3.89
CA ARG A 59 -3.24 -11.10 4.99
C ARG A 59 -1.75 -11.22 4.70
N ARG A 60 -1.37 -11.77 3.54
CA ARG A 60 0.04 -11.88 3.13
C ARG A 60 0.74 -10.53 3.08
N TYR A 61 0.04 -9.51 2.58
CA TYR A 61 0.55 -8.15 2.56
C TYR A 61 0.80 -7.61 3.97
N ARG A 62 -0.13 -7.85 4.91
CA ARG A 62 0.02 -7.43 6.32
C ARG A 62 1.14 -8.19 7.05
N GLU A 63 1.36 -9.46 6.72
CA GLU A 63 2.50 -10.23 7.23
C GLU A 63 3.83 -9.69 6.69
N ALA A 64 3.85 -9.31 5.42
CA ALA A 64 5.03 -8.72 4.80
C ALA A 64 5.36 -7.34 5.36
N ILE A 65 4.34 -6.52 5.61
CA ILE A 65 4.50 -5.12 5.99
C ILE A 65 3.89 -4.92 7.39
N PRO A 66 4.67 -5.15 8.45
CA PRO A 66 4.19 -4.98 9.82
C PRO A 66 3.77 -3.53 10.07
N ALA A 67 2.82 -3.34 10.98
CA ALA A 67 2.23 -2.02 11.24
C ALA A 67 3.26 -1.01 11.76
N GLU A 68 4.30 -1.45 12.47
CA GLU A 68 5.42 -0.60 12.89
C GLU A 68 6.19 -0.04 11.69
N ALA A 69 6.31 -0.85 10.64
CA ALA A 69 6.87 -0.45 9.38
C ALA A 69 5.94 0.47 8.60
N LEU A 70 4.74 0.83 9.09
CA LEU A 70 3.80 1.80 8.48
C LEU A 70 3.70 3.14 9.22
N THR A 71 4.26 3.24 10.43
CA THR A 71 4.14 4.42 11.32
C THR A 71 5.45 5.12 11.65
N SER A 72 6.58 4.61 11.15
CA SER A 72 7.90 5.25 11.25
C SER A 72 8.21 6.13 10.05
#